data_AF-A0A0G4LQJ7-F1
#
_entry.id   AF-A0A0G4LQJ7-F1
#
_cell.length_a   1.000
_cell.length_b   1.000
_cell.length_c   1.000
_cell.angle_alpha   90.00
_cell.angle_beta   90.00
_cell.angle_gamma   90.00
#
_symmetry.space_group_name_H-M   'P 1'
#
loop_
_entity.id
_entity.type
_entity.pdbx_description
1 polymer ?
#
loop_
_entity_poly.entity_id
_entity_poly.type
_entity_poly.pdbx_seq_one_letter_code
_entity_poly.pdbx_strand_id
1 'polypeptide(L)'
;MSSQPPPPPPGWGPPPPPPPPPSSSLPPPPSAPAPPPPGYRPPTDPQIAKFAQKKKEWLRDQRARFGEKRKSGFVETQKADMPPEHLRKIVKDIGDVSQKKYTSDKRSYLGALKFMPHAVLKLLENMPMPWESAR
;
A
#
# COMPACT_ATOMS: atom_id res chain seq x y z
N MET A 1 -63.51 -37.68 -11.62
CA MET A 1 -63.74 -36.47 -12.42
C MET A 1 -64.83 -35.65 -11.74
N SER A 2 -64.49 -34.53 -11.10
CA SER A 2 -65.38 -33.37 -10.86
C SER A 2 -64.69 -32.34 -9.97
N SER A 3 -63.96 -31.44 -10.61
CA SER A 3 -63.38 -30.23 -10.04
C SER A 3 -64.48 -29.26 -9.59
N GLN A 4 -64.43 -28.79 -8.34
CA GLN A 4 -65.25 -27.68 -7.88
C GLN A 4 -64.81 -26.37 -8.55
N PRO A 5 -65.75 -25.49 -8.95
CA PRO A 5 -65.44 -24.21 -9.57
C PRO A 5 -64.84 -23.22 -8.56
N PRO A 6 -63.96 -22.31 -9.02
CA PRO A 6 -63.28 -21.34 -8.16
C PRO A 6 -64.24 -20.26 -7.61
N PRO A 7 -63.91 -19.68 -6.45
CA PRO A 7 -64.74 -18.65 -5.82
C PRO A 7 -64.78 -17.34 -6.64
N PRO A 8 -65.88 -16.58 -6.55
CA PRO A 8 -66.05 -15.34 -7.29
C PRO A 8 -65.10 -14.22 -6.81
N PRO A 9 -64.70 -13.29 -7.71
CA PRO A 9 -63.77 -12.22 -7.40
C PRO A 9 -64.36 -11.20 -6.41
N PRO A 10 -63.52 -10.59 -5.55
CA PRO A 10 -63.97 -9.65 -4.53
C PRO A 10 -64.48 -8.35 -5.18
N GLY A 11 -65.71 -7.91 -4.86
CA GLY A 11 -66.21 -6.59 -5.29
C GLY A 11 -67.70 -6.50 -5.64
N TRP A 12 -68.48 -7.57 -5.56
CA TRP A 12 -69.89 -7.61 -5.96
C TRP A 12 -70.89 -7.58 -4.77
N GLY A 13 -70.60 -6.78 -3.73
CA GLY A 13 -71.52 -6.54 -2.61
C GLY A 13 -72.11 -5.11 -2.68
N PRO A 14 -73.40 -4.90 -2.34
CA PRO A 14 -73.97 -3.55 -2.27
C PRO A 14 -73.28 -2.71 -1.17
N PRO A 15 -73.08 -1.39 -1.39
CA PRO A 15 -72.33 -0.54 -0.46
C PRO A 15 -73.09 -0.33 0.86
N PRO A 16 -72.37 -0.23 2.00
CA PRO A 16 -72.98 0.00 3.31
C PRO A 16 -73.58 1.42 3.44
N PRO A 17 -74.59 1.62 4.31
CA PRO A 17 -75.22 2.92 4.52
C PRO A 17 -74.28 3.95 5.16
N PRO A 18 -74.52 5.26 4.93
CA PRO A 18 -73.62 6.32 5.40
C PRO A 18 -73.64 6.50 6.94
N PRO A 19 -72.50 6.85 7.55
CA PRO A 19 -72.40 7.09 8.99
C PRO A 19 -73.02 8.44 9.41
N PRO A 20 -73.42 8.60 10.70
CA PRO A 20 -73.97 9.85 11.25
C PRO A 20 -72.94 10.99 11.28
N PRO A 21 -73.38 12.27 11.31
CA PRO A 21 -72.50 13.43 11.29
C PRO A 21 -71.64 13.53 12.56
N PRO A 22 -70.37 13.98 12.45
CA PRO A 22 -69.45 14.00 13.58
C PRO A 22 -69.71 15.18 14.52
N SER A 23 -69.63 14.92 15.83
CA SER A 23 -69.51 15.96 16.86
C SER A 23 -68.17 16.69 16.74
N SER A 24 -68.22 17.99 16.95
CA SER A 24 -67.12 18.95 16.87
C SER A 24 -66.07 18.68 17.96
N SER A 25 -65.08 17.86 17.67
CA SER A 25 -63.81 17.83 18.42
C SER A 25 -62.66 17.51 17.47
N LEU A 26 -61.74 18.46 17.37
CA LEU A 26 -60.56 18.46 16.49
C LEU A 26 -59.71 17.17 16.65
N PRO A 27 -59.21 16.56 15.56
CA PRO A 27 -58.19 15.50 15.65
C PRO A 27 -56.80 16.11 15.95
N PRO A 28 -55.93 15.45 16.75
CA PRO A 28 -54.54 15.86 16.90
C PRO A 28 -53.78 15.66 15.57
N PRO A 29 -52.73 16.49 15.30
CA PRO A 29 -51.99 16.43 14.04
C PRO A 29 -51.25 15.09 13.86
N PRO A 30 -50.98 14.68 12.60
CA PRO A 30 -50.23 13.46 12.32
C PRO A 30 -48.83 13.55 12.93
N SER A 31 -48.50 12.62 13.81
CA SER A 31 -47.19 12.50 14.45
C SER A 31 -46.09 12.43 13.40
N ALA A 32 -45.25 13.46 13.33
CA ALA A 32 -43.98 13.38 12.62
C ALA A 32 -43.17 12.18 13.15
N PRO A 33 -42.41 11.46 12.31
CA PRO A 33 -41.54 10.38 12.77
C PRO A 33 -40.61 10.94 13.86
N ALA A 34 -40.62 10.30 15.03
CA ALA A 34 -39.87 10.76 16.19
C ALA A 34 -38.38 10.94 15.83
N PRO A 35 -37.72 12.01 16.32
CA PRO A 35 -36.29 12.20 16.10
C PRO A 35 -35.52 11.02 16.70
N PRO A 36 -34.49 10.51 16.02
CA PRO A 36 -33.70 9.39 16.52
C PRO A 36 -33.07 9.76 17.89
N PRO A 37 -32.94 8.80 18.82
CA PRO A 37 -32.46 9.07 20.16
C PRO A 37 -31.03 9.66 20.13
N PRO A 38 -30.69 10.59 21.05
CA PRO A 38 -29.36 11.18 21.12
C PRO A 38 -28.31 10.08 21.33
N GLY A 39 -27.55 9.76 20.29
CA GLY A 39 -26.57 8.66 20.29
C GLY A 39 -26.85 7.53 19.30
N TYR A 40 -27.93 7.58 18.52
CA TYR A 40 -28.18 6.60 17.45
C TYR A 40 -27.10 6.69 16.37
N ARG A 41 -26.12 5.79 16.41
CA ARG A 41 -25.25 5.50 15.28
C ARG A 41 -25.95 4.42 14.46
N PRO A 42 -26.37 4.69 13.21
CA PRO A 42 -26.91 3.63 12.37
C PRO A 42 -25.89 2.49 12.27
N PRO A 43 -26.32 1.22 12.23
CA PRO A 43 -25.42 0.09 12.06
C PRO A 43 -24.50 0.38 10.88
N THR A 44 -23.19 0.30 11.10
CA THR A 44 -22.21 0.48 10.03
C THR A 44 -22.53 -0.59 9.00
N ASP A 45 -23.11 -0.19 7.87
CA ASP A 45 -23.52 -1.13 6.84
C ASP A 45 -22.29 -1.99 6.49
N PRO A 46 -22.35 -3.33 6.68
CA PRO A 46 -21.22 -4.21 6.45
C PRO A 46 -20.65 -4.08 5.03
N GLN A 47 -21.44 -3.59 4.06
CA GLN A 47 -20.94 -3.25 2.73
C GLN A 47 -20.02 -2.03 2.74
N ILE A 48 -20.36 -0.97 3.49
CA ILE A 48 -19.54 0.24 3.62
C ILE A 48 -18.17 -0.10 4.25
N ALA A 49 -18.16 -0.96 5.27
CA ALA A 49 -16.91 -1.43 5.89
C ALA A 49 -16.02 -2.22 4.91
N LYS A 50 -16.62 -3.13 4.13
CA LYS A 50 -15.92 -3.90 3.08
C LYS A 50 -15.36 -3.00 1.98
N PHE A 51 -16.13 -2.03 1.50
CA PHE A 51 -15.66 -1.09 0.48
C PHE A 51 -14.55 -0.17 1.00
N ALA A 52 -14.62 0.26 2.26
CA ALA A 52 -13.56 1.04 2.88
C ALA A 52 -12.24 0.25 2.95
N GLN A 53 -12.30 -1.05 3.27
CA GLN A 53 -11.13 -1.94 3.26
C GLN A 53 -10.59 -2.11 1.83
N LYS A 54 -11.45 -2.41 0.85
CA LYS A 54 -11.06 -2.57 -0.55
C LYS A 54 -10.39 -1.31 -1.11
N LYS A 55 -10.89 -0.12 -0.75
CA LYS A 55 -10.26 1.16 -1.11
C LYS A 55 -8.86 1.30 -0.53
N LYS A 56 -8.67 0.95 0.75
CA LYS A 56 -7.34 1.00 1.41
C LYS A 56 -6.35 0.06 0.72
N GLU A 57 -6.78 -1.17 0.43
CA GLU A 57 -5.97 -2.17 -0.25
C GLU A 57 -5.60 -1.74 -1.68
N TRP A 58 -6.57 -1.20 -2.43
CA TRP A 58 -6.34 -0.68 -3.77
C TRP A 58 -5.35 0.48 -3.77
N LEU A 59 -5.49 1.45 -2.85
CA LEU A 59 -4.54 2.56 -2.73
C LEU A 59 -3.14 2.09 -2.33
N ARG A 60 -3.02 1.09 -1.46
CA ARG A 60 -1.74 0.48 -1.10
C ARG A 60 -1.07 -0.15 -2.31
N ASP A 61 -1.83 -0.92 -3.08
CA ASP A 61 -1.33 -1.62 -4.26
C ASP A 61 -0.95 -0.64 -5.38
N GLN A 62 -1.76 0.39 -5.64
CA GLN A 62 -1.43 1.47 -6.57
C GLN A 62 -0.14 2.20 -6.19
N ARG A 63 -0.02 2.59 -4.92
CA ARG A 63 1.16 3.30 -4.41
C ARG A 63 2.42 2.43 -4.44
N ALA A 64 2.27 1.12 -4.25
CA ALA A 64 3.37 0.18 -4.45
C ALA A 64 3.76 0.09 -5.93
N ARG A 65 2.80 -0.25 -6.81
CA ARG A 65 3.05 -0.50 -8.24
C ARG A 65 3.66 0.69 -8.97
N PHE A 66 3.18 1.90 -8.68
CA PHE A 66 3.59 3.12 -9.35
C PHE A 66 4.46 4.04 -8.50
N GLY A 67 5.10 3.50 -7.46
CA GLY A 67 6.06 4.27 -6.67
C GLY A 67 7.30 4.67 -7.49
N GLU A 68 7.94 5.79 -7.14
CA GLU A 68 9.07 6.36 -7.88
C GLU A 68 10.20 5.35 -8.14
N LYS A 69 10.45 4.43 -7.20
CA LYS A 69 11.45 3.35 -7.34
C LYS A 69 11.22 2.40 -8.51
N ARG A 70 9.98 2.34 -9.03
CA ARG A 70 9.57 1.43 -10.12
C ARG A 70 9.33 2.18 -11.42
N LYS A 71 9.53 3.49 -11.43
CA LYS A 71 9.41 4.31 -12.62
C LYS A 71 10.58 4.03 -13.56
N SER A 72 10.31 3.99 -14.86
CA SER A 72 11.34 3.87 -15.88
C SER A 72 12.34 5.02 -15.72
N GLY A 73 13.63 4.70 -15.68
CA GLY A 73 14.70 5.67 -15.42
C GLY A 73 14.98 5.96 -13.95
N PHE A 74 14.34 5.24 -13.01
CA PHE A 74 14.77 5.30 -11.61
C PHE A 74 16.18 4.74 -11.46
N VAL A 75 17.10 5.59 -11.04
CA VAL A 75 18.45 5.20 -10.65
C VAL A 75 18.42 5.04 -9.13
N GLU A 76 18.61 3.79 -8.68
CA GLU A 76 18.78 3.49 -7.26
C GLU A 76 19.93 4.35 -6.69
N THR A 77 19.72 4.88 -5.49
CA THR A 77 20.56 5.90 -4.85
C THR A 77 22.04 5.52 -4.78
N GLN A 78 22.87 6.56 -4.71
CA GLN A 78 24.33 6.52 -4.59
C GLN A 78 24.86 5.43 -3.64
N LYS A 79 26.01 4.86 -4.03
CA LYS A 79 26.80 4.00 -3.16
C LYS A 79 27.27 4.81 -1.96
N ALA A 80 26.84 4.43 -0.76
CA ALA A 80 27.29 5.06 0.48
C ALA A 80 28.74 4.67 0.79
N ASP A 81 29.46 5.56 1.45
CA ASP A 81 30.81 5.28 1.92
C ASP A 81 30.79 4.20 2.99
N MET A 82 31.58 3.15 2.75
CA MET A 82 31.75 2.03 3.67
C MET A 82 32.81 2.37 4.72
N PRO A 83 32.71 1.79 5.94
CA PRO A 83 33.73 2.02 6.97
C PRO A 83 35.11 1.56 6.47
N PRO A 84 36.19 2.31 6.75
CA PRO A 84 37.53 2.03 6.22
C PRO A 84 38.07 0.66 6.68
N GLU A 85 37.63 0.18 7.85
CA GLU A 85 37.97 -1.16 8.36
C GLU A 85 37.54 -2.30 7.42
N HIS A 86 36.49 -2.10 6.63
CA HIS A 86 36.03 -3.09 5.67
C HIS A 86 37.10 -3.38 4.61
N LEU A 87 37.70 -2.32 4.03
CA LEU A 87 38.78 -2.46 3.06
C LEU A 87 40.05 -3.03 3.71
N ARG A 88 40.40 -2.55 4.90
CA ARG A 88 41.58 -3.04 5.65
C ARG A 88 41.49 -4.54 5.92
N LYS A 89 40.32 -5.02 6.35
CA LYS A 89 40.06 -6.44 6.60
C LYS A 89 40.16 -7.25 5.31
N ILE A 90 39.51 -6.82 4.23
CA ILE A 90 39.53 -7.54 2.94
C ILE A 90 40.97 -7.71 2.44
N VAL A 91 41.76 -6.62 2.40
CA VAL A 91 43.15 -6.66 1.93
C VAL A 91 44.00 -7.57 2.81
N LYS A 92 43.83 -7.49 4.14
CA LYS A 92 44.56 -8.35 5.10
C LYS A 92 44.19 -9.83 4.94
N ASP A 93 42.91 -10.14 4.76
CA ASP A 93 42.43 -11.52 4.67
C ASP A 93 42.85 -12.18 3.32
N ILE A 94 42.90 -11.40 2.24
CA ILE A 94 43.38 -11.86 0.92
C ILE A 94 44.88 -12.13 0.95
N GLY A 95 45.67 -11.20 1.50
CA GLY A 95 47.12 -11.29 1.57
C GLY A 95 47.77 -11.52 0.21
N ASP A 96 48.36 -12.70 0.02
CA ASP A 96 49.03 -13.13 -1.20
C ASP A 96 48.14 -13.93 -2.18
N VAL A 97 46.83 -14.02 -1.90
CA VAL A 97 45.86 -14.78 -2.69
C VAL A 97 46.18 -16.29 -2.79
N SER A 98 47.07 -16.82 -1.94
CA SER A 98 47.47 -18.24 -2.00
C SER A 98 46.36 -19.19 -1.52
N GLN A 99 45.52 -18.72 -0.60
CA GLN A 99 44.49 -19.53 0.06
C GLN A 99 43.39 -19.99 -0.91
N LYS A 100 42.98 -21.26 -0.80
CA LYS A 100 41.99 -21.89 -1.71
C LYS A 100 40.65 -21.15 -1.75
N LYS A 101 40.24 -20.51 -0.65
CA LYS A 101 38.98 -19.74 -0.58
C LYS A 101 38.90 -18.58 -1.58
N TYR A 102 40.04 -18.04 -2.04
CA TYR A 102 40.09 -16.94 -3.01
C TYR A 102 40.27 -17.41 -4.46
N THR A 103 40.17 -18.72 -4.73
CA THR A 103 40.42 -19.26 -6.08
C THR A 103 39.44 -18.71 -7.13
N SER A 104 38.18 -18.47 -6.77
CA SER A 104 37.18 -17.86 -7.66
C SER A 104 37.58 -16.46 -8.11
N ASP A 105 38.22 -15.71 -7.21
CA ASP A 105 38.45 -14.27 -7.38
C ASP A 105 39.80 -13.99 -8.06
N LYS A 106 40.69 -14.99 -8.13
CA LYS A 106 42.01 -14.89 -8.80
C LYS A 106 41.92 -14.34 -10.21
N ARG A 107 40.96 -14.83 -11.01
CA ARG A 107 40.75 -14.36 -12.39
C ARG A 107 40.35 -12.88 -12.43
N SER A 108 39.52 -12.46 -11.47
CA SER A 108 39.11 -11.07 -11.33
C SER A 108 40.28 -10.16 -10.92
N TYR A 109 41.13 -10.58 -9.98
CA TYR A 109 42.33 -9.84 -9.59
C TYR A 109 43.30 -9.66 -10.77
N LEU A 110 43.51 -10.72 -11.56
CA LEU A 110 44.32 -10.63 -12.78
C LEU A 110 43.72 -9.66 -13.80
N GLY A 111 42.39 -9.67 -13.98
CA GLY A 111 41.71 -8.71 -14.85
C GLY A 111 41.85 -7.26 -14.39
N ALA A 112 41.88 -7.03 -13.07
CA ALA A 112 42.06 -5.70 -12.49
C ALA A 112 43.45 -5.10 -12.75
N LEU A 113 44.48 -5.92 -13.00
CA LEU A 113 45.84 -5.44 -13.31
C LEU A 113 45.88 -4.53 -14.54
N LYS A 114 44.94 -4.67 -15.48
CA LYS A 114 44.81 -3.77 -16.64
C LYS A 114 44.62 -2.30 -16.22
N PHE A 115 44.01 -2.05 -15.06
CA PHE A 115 43.75 -0.71 -14.54
C PHE A 115 44.83 -0.21 -13.58
N MET A 116 45.90 -0.99 -13.37
CA MET A 116 47.02 -0.60 -12.50
C MET A 116 47.65 0.75 -12.88
N PRO A 117 47.88 1.08 -14.17
CA PRO A 117 48.39 2.41 -14.54
C PRO A 117 47.47 3.55 -14.09
N HIS A 118 46.15 3.36 -14.19
CA HIS A 118 45.18 4.36 -13.77
C HIS A 118 45.15 4.53 -12.24
N ALA A 119 45.21 3.41 -11.51
CA ALA A 119 45.27 3.44 -10.05
C ALA A 119 46.55 4.15 -9.53
N VAL A 120 47.70 3.87 -10.16
CA VAL A 120 48.96 4.53 -9.82
C VAL A 120 48.90 6.03 -10.10
N LEU A 121 48.38 6.44 -11.27
CA LEU A 121 48.19 7.85 -11.57
C LEU A 121 47.33 8.55 -10.49
N LYS A 122 46.18 7.95 -10.14
CA LYS A 122 45.29 8.50 -9.11
C LYS A 122 45.89 8.52 -7.71
N LEU A 123 46.78 7.58 -7.38
CA LEU A 123 47.51 7.63 -6.12
C LEU A 123 48.49 8.80 -6.10
N LEU A 124 49.24 9.00 -7.19
CA LEU A 124 50.23 10.07 -7.31
C LEU A 124 49.59 11.46 -7.34
N GLU A 125 48.42 11.60 -7.95
CA GLU A 125 47.62 12.84 -7.92
C GLU A 125 47.28 13.30 -6.48
N ASN A 126 47.26 12.37 -5.51
CA ASN A 126 46.90 12.65 -4.12
C ASN A 126 48.11 12.59 -3.17
N MET A 127 49.35 12.68 -3.67
CA MET A 127 50.52 12.79 -2.79
C MET A 127 50.44 14.07 -1.94
N PRO A 128 50.60 13.98 -0.61
CA PRO A 128 50.52 15.15 0.25
C PRO A 128 51.65 16.10 -0.08
N MET A 129 51.34 17.40 -0.08
CA MET A 129 52.36 18.40 -0.30
C MET A 129 53.33 18.45 0.89
N PRO A 130 54.56 18.96 0.74
CA PRO A 130 55.57 18.93 1.81
C PRO A 130 55.14 19.62 3.13
N TRP A 131 54.12 20.47 3.06
CA TRP A 131 53.53 21.17 4.20
C TRP A 131 52.33 20.45 4.84
N GLU A 132 51.88 19.32 4.29
CA GLU A 132 50.75 18.53 4.81
C GLU A 132 51.27 17.31 5.59
N SER A 133 50.89 17.19 6.87
CA SER A 133 51.31 16.03 7.70
C SER A 133 50.64 14.71 7.29
N ALA A 134 49.43 14.79 6.75
CA ALA A 134 48.65 13.69 6.19
C ALA A 134 47.54 14.27 5.31
N ARG A 135 46.91 13.41 4.50
CA ARG A 135 45.77 13.76 3.64
C ARG A 135 44.49 13.10 4.13
#